data_AF-A0A960BVQ7-F1
#
_entry.id   AF-A0A960BVQ7-F1
#
_cell.length_a   1.000
_cell.length_b   1.000
_cell.length_c   1.000
_cell.angle_alpha   90.00
_cell.angle_beta   90.00
_cell.angle_gamma   90.00
#
_symmetry.space_group_name_H-M   'P 1'
#
loop_
_entity.id
_entity.type
_entity.pdbx_description
1 polymer ?
#
loop_
_entity_poly.entity_id
_entity_poly.type
_entity_poly.pdbx_seq_one_letter_code
_entity_poly.pdbx_strand_id
1 'polypeptide(L)'
;MTGHLQRLQEIAGNLAEEPRALALLALGSIGRDRQRLDEHSDLDFFVIATQPEWLLSDLRWLGEPLQWSHRDTPDGCKALVGGLFHEFAVFGPDRFPGVAFEPGAFIWVREGFDTSSMVPSVPGRHDHEWLRREILSNLYVGLHRWLRGERLAAMHMVQ
;
A
#
# COMPACT_ATOMS: atom_id res chain seq x y z
N MET A 1 12.12 -5.51 -15.05
CA MET A 1 12.19 -4.37 -14.12
C MET A 1 11.57 -3.08 -14.66
N THR A 2 11.45 -2.88 -15.99
CA THR A 2 10.68 -1.76 -16.59
C THR A 2 9.16 -1.92 -16.48
N GLY A 3 8.66 -3.16 -16.36
CA GLY A 3 7.23 -3.48 -16.34
C GLY A 3 6.45 -2.83 -15.21
N HIS A 4 6.97 -2.81 -13.97
CA HIS A 4 6.31 -2.17 -12.82
C HIS A 4 6.12 -0.67 -13.04
N LEU A 5 7.19 0.02 -13.43
CA LEU A 5 7.13 1.47 -13.67
C LEU A 5 6.23 1.81 -14.85
N GLN A 6 6.25 0.99 -15.90
CA GLN A 6 5.33 1.14 -17.03
C GLN A 6 3.87 0.96 -16.59
N ARG A 7 3.57 -0.10 -15.83
CA ARG A 7 2.23 -0.35 -15.30
C ARG A 7 1.74 0.82 -14.44
N LEU A 8 2.61 1.37 -13.60
CA LEU A 8 2.29 2.52 -12.77
C LEU A 8 1.96 3.78 -13.59
N GLN A 9 2.65 3.99 -14.71
CA GLN A 9 2.34 5.08 -15.66
C GLN A 9 1.04 4.82 -16.43
N GLU A 10 0.74 3.57 -16.78
CA GLU A 10 -0.55 3.20 -17.39
C GLU A 10 -1.72 3.49 -16.43
N ILE A 11 -1.56 3.13 -15.15
CA ILE A 11 -2.53 3.47 -14.08
C ILE A 11 -2.70 4.98 -13.98
N ALA A 12 -1.59 5.74 -14.00
CA ALA A 12 -1.65 7.20 -13.98
C ALA A 12 -2.46 7.77 -15.15
N GLY A 13 -2.27 7.23 -16.36
CA GLY A 13 -3.03 7.61 -17.55
C GLY A 13 -4.53 7.30 -17.40
N ASN A 14 -4.87 6.11 -16.92
CA ASN A 14 -6.26 5.72 -16.67
C ASN A 14 -6.94 6.61 -15.61
N LEU A 15 -6.21 6.96 -14.55
CA LEU A 15 -6.70 7.85 -13.49
C LEU A 15 -6.85 9.30 -13.96
N ALA A 16 -6.04 9.74 -14.93
CA ALA A 16 -6.20 11.07 -15.51
C ALA A 16 -7.57 11.23 -16.20
N GLU A 17 -8.01 10.18 -16.89
CA GLU A 17 -9.32 10.09 -17.56
C GLU A 17 -10.49 9.87 -16.57
N GLU A 18 -10.22 9.52 -15.32
CA GLU A 18 -11.22 9.31 -14.27
C GLU A 18 -11.51 10.63 -13.52
N PRO A 19 -12.67 11.29 -13.74
CA PRO A 19 -12.95 12.61 -13.16
C PRO A 19 -12.93 12.65 -11.63
N ARG A 20 -13.17 11.52 -10.99
CA ARG A 20 -13.19 11.40 -9.52
C ARG A 20 -11.79 11.35 -8.92
N ALA A 21 -10.77 10.92 -9.68
CA ALA A 21 -9.39 10.81 -9.21
C ALA A 21 -8.68 12.17 -9.20
N LEU A 22 -7.80 12.38 -8.23
CA LEU A 22 -7.08 13.64 -7.97
C LEU A 22 -5.55 13.46 -7.97
N ALA A 23 -5.04 12.33 -7.49
CA ALA A 23 -3.61 12.05 -7.51
C ALA A 23 -3.31 10.56 -7.38
N LEU A 24 -2.12 10.16 -7.84
CA LEU A 24 -1.51 8.85 -7.67
C LEU A 24 -0.17 9.02 -6.96
N LEU A 25 -0.07 8.46 -5.75
CA LEU A 25 1.10 8.52 -4.89
C LEU A 25 1.73 7.13 -4.80
N ALA A 26 2.90 6.97 -5.38
CA ALA A 26 3.72 5.77 -5.31
C ALA A 26 4.43 5.63 -3.97
N LEU A 27 4.36 4.46 -3.34
CA LEU A 27 4.99 4.14 -2.06
C LEU A 27 6.09 3.07 -2.24
N GLY A 28 6.78 2.76 -1.15
CA GLY A 28 7.78 1.69 -1.10
C GLY A 28 8.80 1.73 -2.24
N SER A 29 9.07 0.55 -2.82
CA SER A 29 10.08 0.37 -3.88
C SER A 29 9.68 1.01 -5.21
N ILE A 30 8.39 1.20 -5.49
CA ILE A 30 7.92 1.85 -6.73
C ILE A 30 7.87 3.38 -6.58
N GLY A 31 7.93 3.88 -5.34
CA GLY A 31 8.00 5.29 -4.95
C GLY A 31 9.44 5.81 -4.78
N ARG A 32 9.82 6.11 -3.53
CA ARG A 32 11.15 6.70 -3.22
C ARG A 32 12.25 5.65 -3.09
N ASP A 33 11.94 4.42 -2.68
CA ASP A 33 12.92 3.36 -2.44
C ASP A 33 13.27 2.57 -3.71
N ARG A 34 13.44 3.25 -4.85
CA ARG A 34 13.63 2.64 -6.18
C ARG A 34 14.84 1.70 -6.27
N GLN A 35 15.80 1.86 -5.37
CA GLN A 35 16.95 0.96 -5.23
C GLN A 35 16.57 -0.46 -4.79
N ARG A 36 15.39 -0.66 -4.17
CA ARG A 36 14.85 -1.97 -3.79
C ARG A 36 13.92 -2.56 -4.85
N LEU A 37 13.66 -1.84 -5.95
CA LEU A 37 12.76 -2.32 -6.99
C LEU A 37 13.39 -3.48 -7.74
N ASP A 38 12.70 -4.61 -7.80
CA ASP A 38 13.10 -5.81 -8.52
C ASP A 38 11.89 -6.55 -9.12
N GLU A 39 12.10 -7.75 -9.64
CA GLU A 39 11.03 -8.58 -10.23
C GLU A 39 10.04 -9.16 -9.22
N HIS A 40 10.39 -9.14 -7.93
CA HIS A 40 9.57 -9.66 -6.83
C HIS A 40 8.77 -8.57 -6.12
N SER A 41 9.02 -7.30 -6.46
CA SER A 41 8.28 -6.16 -5.95
C SER A 41 6.82 -6.19 -6.40
N ASP A 42 5.95 -5.68 -5.56
CA ASP A 42 4.58 -5.30 -5.88
C ASP A 42 4.50 -3.82 -6.26
N LEU A 43 3.29 -3.36 -6.59
CA LEU A 43 2.94 -1.97 -6.81
C LEU A 43 2.17 -1.47 -5.59
N ASP A 44 2.89 -0.82 -4.67
CA ASP A 44 2.32 -0.16 -3.49
C ASP A 44 2.05 1.32 -3.77
N PHE A 45 0.78 1.74 -3.70
CA PHE A 45 0.40 3.13 -3.99
C PHE A 45 -0.93 3.56 -3.37
N PHE A 46 -1.08 4.87 -3.19
CA PHE A 46 -2.36 5.48 -2.85
C PHE A 46 -2.95 6.21 -4.05
N VAL A 47 -4.27 6.11 -4.17
CA VAL A 47 -5.07 6.96 -5.05
C VAL A 47 -5.85 7.95 -4.20
N ILE A 48 -5.80 9.22 -4.56
CA ILE A 48 -6.62 10.24 -3.94
C ILE A 48 -7.79 10.54 -4.86
N ALA A 49 -9.01 10.50 -4.33
CA ALA A 49 -10.22 10.67 -5.10
C ALA A 49 -11.28 11.46 -4.32
N THR A 50 -12.10 12.21 -5.04
CA THR A 50 -13.30 12.87 -4.48
C THR A 50 -14.37 11.86 -4.07
N GLN A 51 -14.40 10.69 -4.70
CA GLN A 51 -15.34 9.61 -4.39
C GLN A 51 -14.63 8.25 -4.35
N PRO A 52 -13.92 7.94 -3.24
CA PRO A 52 -13.10 6.74 -3.12
C PRO A 52 -13.86 5.43 -3.40
N GLU A 53 -15.10 5.32 -2.94
CA GLU A 53 -15.90 4.10 -3.05
C GLU A 53 -16.18 3.70 -4.51
N TRP A 54 -16.24 4.66 -5.43
CA TRP A 54 -16.40 4.35 -6.85
C TRP A 54 -15.19 3.64 -7.43
N LEU A 55 -13.98 4.09 -7.07
CA LEU A 55 -12.75 3.46 -7.52
C LEU A 55 -12.50 2.11 -6.83
N LEU A 56 -13.04 1.92 -5.62
CA LEU A 56 -12.96 0.64 -4.89
C LEU A 56 -13.99 -0.40 -5.39
N SER A 57 -15.11 0.04 -5.95
CA SER A 57 -16.16 -0.84 -6.50
C SER A 57 -15.94 -1.21 -7.97
N ASP A 58 -15.18 -0.39 -8.71
CA ASP A 58 -14.86 -0.63 -10.11
C ASP A 58 -13.37 -0.47 -10.36
N LEU A 59 -12.68 -1.59 -10.54
CA LEU A 59 -11.22 -1.67 -10.63
C LEU A 59 -10.68 -1.54 -12.06
N ARG A 60 -11.51 -1.20 -13.05
CA ARG A 60 -11.08 -1.12 -14.47
C ARG A 60 -9.95 -0.11 -14.71
N TRP A 61 -9.81 0.89 -13.84
CA TRP A 61 -8.72 1.87 -13.90
C TRP A 61 -7.33 1.26 -13.62
N LEU A 62 -7.25 0.09 -12.99
CA LEU A 62 -5.98 -0.64 -12.84
C LEU A 62 -5.47 -1.22 -14.17
N GLY A 63 -6.34 -1.31 -15.18
CA GLY A 63 -6.05 -1.95 -16.46
C GLY A 63 -6.42 -3.43 -16.49
N GLU A 64 -6.11 -4.07 -17.62
CA GLU A 64 -6.48 -5.46 -17.93
C GLU A 64 -5.23 -6.30 -18.28
N PRO A 65 -5.29 -7.63 -18.13
CA PRO A 65 -6.37 -8.40 -17.53
C PRO A 65 -6.36 -8.36 -16.00
N LEU A 66 -7.51 -8.11 -15.38
CA LEU A 66 -7.71 -8.29 -13.92
C LEU A 66 -7.90 -9.78 -13.60
N GLN A 67 -6.91 -10.37 -12.94
CA GLN A 67 -6.88 -11.81 -12.65
C GLN A 67 -7.51 -12.14 -11.28
N TRP A 68 -7.32 -11.27 -10.30
CA TRP A 68 -7.83 -11.43 -8.94
C TRP A 68 -7.86 -10.09 -8.20
N SER A 69 -8.80 -9.93 -7.26
CA SER A 69 -8.84 -8.79 -6.35
C SER A 69 -9.48 -9.14 -5.00
N HIS A 70 -9.06 -8.44 -3.95
CA HIS A 70 -9.62 -8.55 -2.60
C HIS A 70 -9.52 -7.22 -1.85
N ARG A 71 -10.66 -6.70 -1.40
CA ARG A 71 -10.73 -5.57 -0.47
C ARG A 71 -10.51 -6.09 0.96
N ASP A 72 -9.33 -5.85 1.51
CA ASP A 72 -8.90 -6.34 2.82
C ASP A 72 -9.14 -5.34 3.95
N THR A 73 -9.29 -4.05 3.62
CA THR A 73 -9.64 -2.98 4.57
C THR A 73 -10.70 -2.03 3.97
N PRO A 74 -11.29 -1.10 4.75
CA PRO A 74 -12.25 -0.15 4.21
C PRO A 74 -11.69 0.70 3.06
N ASP A 75 -10.44 1.13 3.13
CA ASP A 75 -9.83 1.98 2.11
C ASP A 75 -8.89 1.21 1.15
N GLY A 76 -8.45 0.01 1.55
CA GLY A 76 -7.41 -0.77 0.88
C GLY A 76 -7.90 -2.01 0.14
N CYS A 77 -7.18 -2.34 -0.95
CA CYS A 77 -7.44 -3.47 -1.82
C CYS A 77 -6.13 -4.05 -2.34
N LYS A 78 -6.15 -5.35 -2.60
CA LYS A 78 -5.09 -6.12 -3.25
C LYS A 78 -5.59 -6.63 -4.59
N ALA A 79 -4.78 -6.57 -5.63
CA ALA A 79 -5.16 -7.05 -6.97
C ALA A 79 -3.97 -7.63 -7.75
N LEU A 80 -4.26 -8.61 -8.61
CA LEU A 80 -3.32 -9.15 -9.57
C LEU A 80 -3.77 -8.74 -10.97
N VAL A 81 -2.99 -7.88 -11.64
CA VAL A 81 -3.34 -7.30 -12.94
C VAL A 81 -2.20 -7.48 -13.93
N GLY A 82 -2.46 -8.19 -15.02
CA GLY A 82 -1.45 -8.54 -16.03
C GLY A 82 -0.18 -9.16 -15.45
N GLY A 83 -0.31 -9.99 -14.40
CA GLY A 83 0.80 -10.67 -13.74
C GLY A 83 1.58 -9.85 -12.71
N LEU A 84 1.18 -8.61 -12.42
CA LEU A 84 1.79 -7.78 -11.37
C LEU A 84 0.85 -7.64 -10.18
N PHE A 85 1.39 -7.76 -8.97
CA PHE A 85 0.64 -7.59 -7.73
C PHE A 85 0.55 -6.11 -7.37
N HIS A 86 -0.64 -5.67 -6.98
CA HIS A 86 -0.95 -4.30 -6.60
C HIS A 86 -1.51 -4.34 -5.18
N GLU A 87 -0.93 -3.54 -4.30
CA GLU A 87 -1.49 -3.22 -2.99
C GLU A 87 -1.76 -1.73 -2.99
N PHE A 88 -3.02 -1.34 -2.81
CA PHE A 88 -3.38 0.06 -2.92
C PHE A 88 -4.49 0.45 -1.98
N ALA A 89 -4.55 1.74 -1.66
CA ALA A 89 -5.67 2.33 -0.94
C ALA A 89 -6.19 3.57 -1.64
N VAL A 90 -7.51 3.79 -1.56
CA VAL A 90 -8.17 4.96 -2.13
C VAL A 90 -8.71 5.84 -1.02
N PHE A 91 -8.25 7.08 -0.95
CA PHE A 91 -8.60 8.02 0.11
C PHE A 91 -9.27 9.28 -0.42
N GLY A 92 -10.16 9.85 0.40
CA GLY A 92 -10.59 11.22 0.26
C GLY A 92 -9.48 12.20 0.66
N PRO A 93 -9.43 13.41 0.07
CA PRO A 93 -8.40 14.41 0.40
C PRO A 93 -8.41 14.83 1.89
N ASP A 94 -9.55 14.69 2.57
CA ASP A 94 -9.79 15.00 3.97
C ASP A 94 -9.20 13.98 4.96
N ARG A 95 -8.83 12.77 4.50
CA ARG A 95 -8.34 11.68 5.38
C ARG A 95 -6.86 11.81 5.74
N PHE A 96 -6.04 12.49 4.93
CA PHE A 96 -4.57 12.50 5.07
C PHE A 96 -4.00 13.10 6.36
N PRO A 97 -4.64 14.06 7.06
CA PRO A 97 -4.20 14.44 8.41
C PRO A 97 -4.19 13.28 9.43
N GLY A 98 -4.86 12.15 9.15
CA GLY A 98 -4.97 11.00 10.05
C GLY A 98 -4.40 9.68 9.53
N VAL A 99 -3.78 9.66 8.35
CA VAL A 99 -3.19 8.43 7.78
C VAL A 99 -1.68 8.44 8.00
N ALA A 100 -1.16 7.42 8.68
CA ALA A 100 0.28 7.19 8.76
C ALA A 100 0.74 6.45 7.50
N PHE A 101 1.75 6.98 6.81
CA PHE A 101 2.32 6.38 5.61
C PHE A 101 3.78 6.81 5.40
N GLU A 102 4.53 5.98 4.67
CA GLU A 102 5.92 6.23 4.34
C GLU A 102 6.08 7.30 3.24
N PRO A 103 7.20 8.03 3.19
CA PRO A 103 7.45 9.01 2.14
C PRO A 103 7.37 8.42 0.72
N GLY A 104 6.38 8.88 -0.06
CA GLY A 104 6.16 8.45 -1.44
C GLY A 104 6.62 9.44 -2.52
N ALA A 105 6.35 9.08 -3.77
CA ALA A 105 6.57 9.91 -4.96
C ALA A 105 5.24 10.11 -5.71
N PHE A 106 4.86 11.35 -6.01
CA PHE A 106 3.69 11.57 -6.86
C PHE A 106 4.03 11.19 -8.30
N ILE A 107 3.23 10.29 -8.86
CA ILE A 107 3.33 9.86 -10.26
C ILE A 107 2.45 10.73 -11.13
N TRP A 108 1.28 11.09 -10.61
CA TRP A 108 0.33 11.98 -11.27
C TRP A 108 -0.45 12.78 -10.24
N VAL A 109 -0.74 14.03 -10.59
CA VAL A 109 -1.56 14.96 -9.82
C VAL A 109 -2.43 15.71 -10.81
N ARG A 110 -3.73 15.78 -10.54
CA ARG A 110 -4.68 16.56 -11.34
C ARG A 110 -4.32 18.03 -11.26
N GLU A 111 -4.41 18.72 -12.39
CA GLU A 111 -4.15 20.16 -12.45
C GLU A 111 -5.00 20.93 -11.42
N GLY A 112 -4.34 21.81 -10.65
CA GLY A 112 -4.98 22.61 -9.61
C GLY A 112 -5.23 21.89 -8.28
N PHE A 113 -4.89 20.60 -8.15
CA PHE A 113 -4.99 19.89 -6.87
C PHE A 113 -3.73 20.11 -6.01
N ASP A 114 -3.93 20.59 -4.78
CA ASP A 114 -2.84 20.82 -3.82
C ASP A 114 -2.57 19.57 -2.99
N THR A 115 -1.33 19.10 -3.02
CA THR A 115 -0.85 17.94 -2.26
C THR A 115 -0.15 18.31 -0.95
N SER A 116 -0.11 19.59 -0.58
CA SER A 116 0.63 20.09 0.59
C SER A 116 0.15 19.49 1.92
N SER A 117 -1.13 19.10 2.00
CA SER A 117 -1.73 18.44 3.17
C SER A 117 -1.35 16.97 3.32
N MET A 118 -0.73 16.36 2.30
CA MET A 118 -0.35 14.94 2.28
C MET A 118 1.06 14.77 2.84
N VAL A 119 1.18 14.96 4.15
CA VAL A 119 2.46 14.88 4.85
C VAL A 119 2.68 13.45 5.35
N PRO A 120 3.75 12.75 4.91
CA PRO A 120 4.09 11.43 5.41
C PRO A 120 4.32 11.46 6.92
N SER A 121 3.83 10.44 7.60
CA SER A 121 4.04 10.24 9.03
C SER A 121 4.32 8.77 9.27
N VAL A 122 5.57 8.47 9.63
CA VAL A 122 5.99 7.12 9.98
C VAL A 122 5.93 7.01 11.50
N PRO A 123 5.26 5.99 12.07
CA PRO A 123 5.30 5.75 13.50
C PRO A 123 6.76 5.72 13.99
N GLY A 124 7.02 6.38 15.13
CA GLY A 124 8.35 6.36 15.72
C GLY A 124 8.80 4.93 15.99
N ARG A 125 10.06 4.62 15.66
CA ARG A 125 10.64 3.32 16.00
C ARG A 125 10.74 3.19 17.52
N HIS A 126 10.31 2.05 18.05
CA HIS A 126 10.56 1.70 19.44
C HIS A 126 12.06 1.62 19.73
N ASP A 127 12.45 1.94 20.96
CA ASP A 127 13.85 1.85 21.38
C ASP A 127 14.33 0.40 21.49
N HIS A 128 15.64 0.22 21.59
CA HIS A 128 16.27 -1.10 21.67
C HIS A 128 15.90 -1.88 22.93
N GLU A 129 15.51 -1.24 24.02
CA GLU A 129 15.13 -1.93 25.25
C GLU A 129 13.72 -2.52 25.10
N TRP A 130 12.79 -1.72 24.60
CA TRP A 130 11.44 -2.16 24.26
C TRP A 130 11.48 -3.32 23.26
N LEU A 131 12.23 -3.18 22.16
CA LEU A 131 12.34 -4.23 21.13
C LEU A 131 12.89 -5.53 21.70
N ARG A 132 13.90 -5.46 22.58
CA ARG A 132 14.46 -6.65 23.24
C ARG A 132 13.42 -7.35 24.12
N ARG A 133 12.66 -6.59 24.91
CA ARG A 133 11.60 -7.13 25.76
C ARG A 133 10.49 -7.78 24.93
N GLU A 134 10.12 -7.14 23.83
CA GLU A 134 9.06 -7.61 22.94
C GLU A 134 9.46 -8.88 22.15
N ILE A 135 10.71 -8.98 21.69
CA ILE A 135 11.20 -10.21 21.04
C ILE A 135 11.16 -11.38 22.03
N LEU A 136 11.63 -11.18 23.27
CA LEU A 136 11.66 -12.25 24.27
C LEU A 136 10.26 -12.71 24.69
N SER A 137 9.32 -11.78 24.88
CA SER A 137 7.94 -12.12 25.22
C SER A 137 7.27 -12.88 24.07
N ASN A 138 7.46 -12.44 22.82
CA ASN A 138 6.88 -13.09 21.65
C ASN A 138 7.44 -14.49 21.42
N LEU A 139 8.76 -14.69 21.59
CA LEU A 139 9.37 -16.02 21.55
C LEU A 139 8.79 -16.95 22.61
N TYR A 140 8.70 -16.49 23.87
CA TYR A 140 8.19 -17.32 24.96
C TYR A 140 6.74 -17.74 24.71
N VAL A 141 5.84 -16.79 24.44
CA VAL A 141 4.42 -17.08 24.22
C VAL A 141 4.22 -17.86 22.93
N GLY A 142 4.93 -17.50 21.85
CA GLY A 142 4.85 -18.16 20.55
C GLY A 142 5.22 -19.64 20.62
N LEU A 143 6.32 -19.99 21.30
CA LEU A 143 6.72 -21.38 21.48
C LEU A 143 5.69 -22.19 22.29
N HIS A 144 5.11 -21.60 23.34
CA HIS A 144 4.05 -22.26 24.10
C HIS A 144 2.77 -22.47 23.27
N ARG A 145 2.39 -21.51 22.43
CA ARG A 145 1.28 -21.66 21.48
C ARG A 145 1.55 -22.75 20.46
N TRP A 146 2.78 -22.87 19.98
CA TRP A 146 3.19 -23.95 19.08
C TRP A 146 2.99 -25.33 19.72
N LEU A 147 3.46 -25.51 20.95
CA LEU A 147 3.30 -26.76 21.70
C LEU A 147 1.83 -27.13 21.96
N ARG A 148 0.93 -26.14 21.98
CA ARG A 148 -0.52 -26.32 22.08
C ARG A 148 -1.21 -26.61 20.73
N GLY A 149 -0.47 -26.57 19.62
CA GLY A 149 -1.01 -26.75 18.27
C GLY A 149 -1.56 -25.48 17.61
N GLU A 150 -1.44 -24.31 18.25
CA GLU A 150 -1.86 -23.01 17.69
C GLU A 150 -0.83 -22.48 16.67
N ARG A 151 -0.57 -23.25 15.62
CA ARG A 151 0.60 -23.04 14.74
C ARG A 151 0.60 -21.70 14.01
N LEU A 152 -0.55 -21.22 13.54
CA LEU A 152 -0.64 -19.91 12.85
C LEU A 152 -0.36 -18.74 13.80
N ALA A 153 -0.93 -18.78 15.02
CA ALA A 153 -0.68 -17.76 16.02
C ALA A 153 0.78 -17.78 16.50
N ALA A 154 1.37 -18.97 16.65
CA ALA A 154 2.78 -19.11 16.98
C ALA A 154 3.69 -18.55 15.88
N MET A 155 3.36 -18.80 14.60
CA MET A 155 4.13 -18.29 13.46
C MET A 155 4.21 -16.76 13.47
N HIS A 156 3.08 -16.06 13.65
CA HIS A 156 3.06 -14.58 13.69
C HIS A 156 3.87 -13.97 14.84
N MET A 157 4.18 -14.73 15.89
CA MET A 157 4.97 -14.24 17.04
C MET A 157 6.47 -14.55 16.90
N VAL A 158 6.85 -15.49 16.04
CA VAL A 158 8.22 -16.05 16.00
C VAL A 158 8.93 -15.79 14.67
N GLN A 159 8.19 -15.62 13.58
CA GLN A 159 8.71 -15.43 12.22
C GLN A 159 8.35 -14.04 11.69
#